data_AF-A0A919G470-F1
#
_entry.id   AF-A0A919G470-F1
#
_cell.length_a   1.000
_cell.length_b   1.000
_cell.length_c   1.000
_cell.angle_alpha   90.00
_cell.angle_beta   90.00
_cell.angle_gamma   90.00
#
_symmetry.space_group_name_H-M   'P 1'
#
loop_
_entity.id
_entity.type
_entity.pdbx_description
1 polymer ?
#
loop_
_entity_poly.entity_id
_entity_poly.type
_entity_poly.pdbx_seq_one_letter_code
_entity_poly.pdbx_strand_id
1 'polypeptide(L)'
;MLTRQDWACGRVAHMPISRAGRRAIREKRAREEFGRDAGAVLDILELTELAWHDCYGEITPSDAVVDDIFVVAQGSIASFGSAARLAVEDFRDLRLAADDLRAEDGGPV
;
A
#
# COMPACT_ATOMS: atom_id res chain seq x y z
N MET A 1 -24.15 -32.40 26.83
CA MET A 1 -24.36 -31.14 27.59
C MET A 1 -23.07 -30.33 27.53
N LEU A 2 -23.13 -29.19 26.83
CA LEU A 2 -22.18 -28.06 26.82
C LEU A 2 -21.96 -27.52 28.26
N THR A 3 -20.95 -26.78 28.71
CA THR A 3 -19.76 -26.07 28.16
C THR A 3 -19.04 -25.42 29.34
N ARG A 4 -17.72 -25.25 29.26
CA ARG A 4 -17.03 -24.00 29.65
C ARG A 4 -15.60 -24.06 29.11
N GLN A 5 -15.44 -23.68 27.85
CA GLN A 5 -14.16 -23.22 27.36
C GLN A 5 -13.93 -21.84 27.95
N ASP A 6 -12.77 -21.64 28.56
CA ASP A 6 -12.34 -20.37 29.10
C ASP A 6 -12.03 -19.40 27.95
N TRP A 7 -12.88 -18.39 27.81
CA TRP A 7 -12.64 -17.27 26.92
C TRP A 7 -11.62 -16.35 27.58
N ALA A 8 -10.34 -16.65 27.39
CA ALA A 8 -9.30 -15.66 27.56
C ALA A 8 -9.51 -14.60 26.46
N CYS A 9 -10.06 -13.46 26.86
CA CYS A 9 -10.08 -12.21 26.12
C CYS A 9 -8.63 -11.74 25.93
N GLY A 10 -7.89 -12.42 25.06
CA GLY A 10 -6.59 -11.99 24.56
C GLY A 10 -6.84 -10.91 23.53
N ARG A 11 -7.05 -9.68 24.00
CA ARG A 11 -6.94 -8.49 23.16
C ARG A 11 -5.49 -8.47 22.67
N VAL A 12 -5.23 -9.04 21.50
CA VAL A 12 -3.98 -8.81 20.78
C VAL A 12 -3.93 -7.30 20.63
N ALA A 13 -3.06 -6.64 21.40
CA ALA A 13 -2.80 -5.23 21.21
C ALA A 13 -2.38 -5.11 19.75
N HIS A 14 -3.23 -4.51 18.92
CA HIS A 14 -2.85 -4.14 17.56
C HIS A 14 -1.74 -3.12 17.73
N MET A 15 -0.50 -3.59 17.73
CA MET A 15 0.66 -2.72 17.75
C MET A 15 0.69 -2.11 16.35
N PRO A 16 0.40 -0.81 16.20
CA PRO A 16 0.52 -0.17 14.90
C PRO A 16 1.97 -0.36 14.43
N ILE A 17 2.14 -1.00 13.28
CA ILE A 17 3.47 -1.23 12.71
C ILE A 17 4.13 0.14 12.52
N SER A 18 5.34 0.32 13.02
CA SER A 18 6.07 1.57 12.84
C SER A 18 6.28 1.86 11.35
N ARG A 19 6.52 3.12 10.99
CA ARG A 19 6.83 3.46 9.59
C ARG A 19 8.03 2.67 9.05
N ALA A 20 9.07 2.53 9.86
CA ALA A 20 10.24 1.69 9.53
C ALA A 20 9.85 0.22 9.30
N GLY A 21 8.90 -0.32 10.09
CA GLY A 21 8.37 -1.66 9.88
C GLY A 21 7.60 -1.79 8.56
N ARG A 22 6.74 -0.82 8.22
CA ARG A 22 6.03 -0.80 6.93
C ARG A 22 6.98 -0.69 5.74
N ARG A 23 8.02 0.14 5.87
CA ARG A 23 9.09 0.26 4.86
C ARG A 23 9.79 -1.09 4.65
N ALA A 24 10.18 -1.77 5.72
CA ALA A 24 10.86 -3.06 5.65
C ALA A 24 9.99 -4.15 4.98
N ILE A 25 8.68 -4.16 5.23
CA ILE A 25 7.75 -5.11 4.60
C ILE A 25 7.71 -4.91 3.07
N ARG A 26 7.72 -3.67 2.59
CA ARG A 26 7.60 -3.32 1.16
C ARG A 26 8.93 -3.36 0.41
N GLU A 27 10.04 -3.44 1.13
CA GLU A 27 11.39 -3.38 0.57
C GLU A 27 11.67 -4.49 -0.44
N LYS A 28 11.22 -5.73 -0.16
CA LYS A 28 11.42 -6.86 -1.07
C LYS A 28 10.79 -6.58 -2.44
N ARG A 29 9.50 -6.20 -2.45
CA ARG A 29 8.75 -5.91 -3.68
C ARG A 29 9.35 -4.74 -4.46
N ALA A 30 9.71 -3.66 -3.77
CA ALA A 30 10.33 -2.50 -4.40
C ALA A 30 11.66 -2.87 -5.10
N ARG A 31 12.47 -3.74 -4.48
CA ARG A 31 13.71 -4.24 -5.09
C ARG A 31 13.46 -5.15 -6.30
N GLU A 32 12.45 -6.02 -6.21
CA GLU A 32 12.10 -6.95 -7.29
C GLU A 32 11.56 -6.21 -8.53
N GLU A 33 10.73 -5.18 -8.34
CA GLU A 33 10.08 -4.48 -9.46
C GLU A 33 10.88 -3.28 -10.00
N PHE A 34 11.64 -2.57 -9.15
CA PHE A 34 12.31 -1.31 -9.54
C PHE A 34 13.84 -1.36 -9.45
N GLY A 35 14.41 -2.46 -8.94
CA GLY A 35 15.86 -2.68 -8.88
C GLY A 35 16.62 -1.55 -8.19
N ARG A 36 17.37 -0.76 -8.96
CA ARG A 36 18.21 0.34 -8.44
C ARG A 36 17.39 1.50 -7.87
N ASP A 37 16.15 1.67 -8.31
CA ASP A 37 15.28 2.77 -7.90
C ASP A 37 14.43 2.43 -6.67
N ALA A 38 14.58 1.23 -6.11
CA ALA A 38 13.82 0.76 -4.96
C ALA A 38 13.87 1.70 -3.74
N GLY A 39 15.03 2.33 -3.50
CA GLY A 39 15.15 3.32 -2.43
C GLY A 39 14.22 4.51 -2.62
N ALA A 40 14.19 5.07 -3.83
CA ALA A 40 13.33 6.19 -4.18
C ALA A 40 11.84 5.83 -4.12
N VAL A 41 11.47 4.61 -4.54
CA VAL A 41 10.10 4.10 -4.42
C VAL A 41 9.64 4.08 -2.96
N LEU A 42 10.48 3.56 -2.05
CA LEU A 42 10.17 3.50 -0.63
C LEU A 42 10.07 4.91 0.00
N ASP A 43 10.88 5.86 -0.47
CA ASP A 43 10.81 7.26 -0.03
C ASP A 43 9.51 7.92 -0.49
N ILE A 44 9.08 7.67 -1.74
CA ILE A 44 7.78 8.13 -2.24
C ILE A 44 6.64 7.52 -1.41
N LEU A 45 6.67 6.23 -1.09
CA LEU A 45 5.64 5.62 -0.25
C LEU A 45 5.57 6.26 1.14
N GLU A 46 6.71 6.60 1.74
CA GLU A 46 6.74 7.33 3.01
C GLU A 46 6.17 8.75 2.87
N LEU A 47 6.46 9.47 1.78
CA LEU A 47 5.82 10.75 1.48
C LEU A 47 4.31 10.62 1.28
N THR A 48 3.86 9.55 0.62
CA THR A 48 2.43 9.24 0.47
C THR A 48 1.77 8.98 1.82
N GLU A 49 2.41 8.25 2.74
CA GLU A 49 1.87 8.04 4.09
C GLU A 49 1.71 9.36 4.87
N LEU A 50 2.68 10.27 4.74
CA LEU A 50 2.61 11.60 5.35
C LEU A 50 1.45 12.42 4.77
N ALA A 51 1.34 12.49 3.44
CA ALA A 51 0.27 13.21 2.78
C ALA A 51 -1.11 12.58 3.06
N TRP A 52 -1.19 11.25 3.12
CA TRP A 52 -2.42 10.53 3.44
C TRP A 52 -2.93 10.87 4.83
N HIS A 53 -2.02 10.93 5.82
CA HIS A 53 -2.37 11.36 7.16
C HIS A 53 -2.96 12.77 7.17
N ASP A 54 -2.36 13.70 6.44
CA ASP A 54 -2.82 15.08 6.41
C ASP A 54 -4.15 15.25 5.67
N CYS A 55 -4.40 14.46 4.61
CA CYS A 55 -5.62 14.53 3.81
C CYS A 55 -6.80 13.75 4.41
N TYR A 56 -6.54 12.58 5.00
CA TYR A 56 -7.58 11.62 5.41
C TYR A 56 -7.62 11.35 6.93
N GLY A 57 -6.62 11.82 7.69
CA GLY A 57 -6.52 11.56 9.14
C GLY A 57 -6.12 10.13 9.50
N GLU A 58 -5.70 9.34 8.50
CA GLU A 58 -5.30 7.93 8.64
C GLU A 58 -3.78 7.78 8.60
N ILE A 59 -3.22 6.88 9.40
CA ILE A 59 -1.76 6.74 9.55
C ILE A 59 -1.06 6.29 8.24
N THR A 60 -1.76 5.51 7.40
CA THR A 60 -1.22 4.94 6.17
C THR A 60 -2.38 4.56 5.26
N PRO A 61 -2.24 4.68 3.93
CA PRO A 61 -3.21 4.09 3.01
C PRO A 61 -3.34 2.58 3.24
N SER A 62 -4.51 2.03 2.92
CA SER A 62 -4.71 0.59 2.93
C SER A 62 -3.76 -0.12 1.96
N ASP A 63 -3.45 -1.40 2.23
CA ASP A 63 -2.56 -2.18 1.36
C ASP A 63 -3.11 -2.29 -0.07
N ALA A 64 -4.44 -2.28 -0.25
CA ALA A 64 -5.04 -2.31 -1.57
C ALA A 64 -4.72 -1.04 -2.39
N VAL A 65 -4.71 0.14 -1.75
CA VAL A 65 -4.30 1.39 -2.42
C VAL A 65 -2.82 1.37 -2.75
N VAL A 66 -1.98 0.85 -1.84
CA VAL A 66 -0.55 0.68 -2.10
C VAL A 66 -0.34 -0.26 -3.30
N ASP A 67 -1.05 -1.38 -3.37
CA ASP A 67 -1.00 -2.32 -4.48
C ASP A 67 -1.41 -1.67 -5.80
N ASP A 68 -2.46 -0.83 -5.79
CA ASP A 68 -2.88 -0.08 -6.98
C ASP A 68 -1.78 0.88 -7.46
N ILE A 69 -1.05 1.54 -6.55
CA ILE A 69 0.11 2.39 -6.90
C ILE A 69 1.18 1.56 -7.63
N PHE A 70 1.51 0.37 -7.11
CA PHE A 70 2.49 -0.52 -7.76
C PHE A 70 2.03 -0.97 -9.15
N VAL A 71 0.76 -1.35 -9.30
CA VAL A 71 0.19 -1.78 -10.59
C VAL A 71 0.26 -0.66 -11.62
N VAL A 72 -0.20 0.54 -11.26
CA VAL A 72 -0.19 1.70 -12.18
C VAL A 72 1.25 2.15 -12.50
N ALA A 73 2.20 1.93 -11.59
CA ALA A 73 3.58 2.31 -11.80
C ALA A 73 4.31 1.45 -12.85
N GLN A 74 3.91 0.20 -13.05
CA GLN A 74 4.53 -0.74 -14.01
C GLN A 74 6.08 -0.76 -13.97
N GLY A 75 6.67 -0.72 -12.77
CA GLY A 75 8.14 -0.73 -12.59
C GLY A 75 8.88 0.58 -12.94
N SER A 76 8.17 1.66 -13.29
CA SER A 76 8.75 2.98 -13.58
C SER A 76 8.64 3.92 -12.37
N ILE A 77 9.76 4.49 -11.93
CA ILE A 77 9.78 5.47 -10.82
C ILE A 77 8.97 6.74 -11.13
N ALA A 78 8.97 7.19 -12.38
CA ALA A 78 8.21 8.37 -12.79
C ALA A 78 6.70 8.11 -12.74
N SER A 79 6.29 6.93 -13.18
CA SER A 79 4.89 6.48 -13.10
C SER A 79 4.50 6.23 -11.64
N PHE A 80 5.41 5.71 -10.81
CA PHE A 80 5.19 5.52 -9.37
C PHE A 80 4.90 6.83 -8.65
N GLY A 81 5.70 7.88 -8.91
CA GLY A 81 5.44 9.21 -8.35
C GLY A 81 4.09 9.78 -8.80
N SER A 82 3.72 9.56 -10.06
CA SER A 82 2.42 10.00 -10.61
C SER A 82 1.25 9.25 -9.99
N ALA A 83 1.37 7.93 -9.82
CA ALA A 83 0.38 7.07 -9.18
C ALA A 83 0.22 7.41 -7.69
N ALA A 84 1.32 7.67 -6.99
CA ALA A 84 1.30 8.13 -5.60
C ALA A 84 0.58 9.47 -5.42
N ARG A 85 0.82 10.44 -6.33
CA ARG A 85 0.09 11.71 -6.36
C ARG A 85 -1.40 11.48 -6.57
N LEU A 86 -1.76 10.64 -7.56
CA LEU A 86 -3.15 10.31 -7.86
C LEU A 86 -3.84 9.64 -6.66
N ALA A 87 -3.15 8.74 -5.96
CA ALA A 87 -3.67 8.09 -4.76
C ALA A 87 -4.14 9.11 -3.71
N VAL A 88 -3.32 10.13 -3.45
CA VAL A 88 -3.62 11.16 -2.45
C VAL A 88 -4.76 12.06 -2.93
N GLU A 89 -4.76 12.45 -4.21
CA GLU A 89 -5.79 13.33 -4.80
C GLU A 89 -7.16 12.63 -4.91
N ASP A 90 -7.21 11.44 -5.50
CA ASP A 90 -8.38 10.58 -5.56
C ASP A 90 -7.98 9.11 -5.75
N PHE A 91 -7.98 8.34 -4.66
CA PHE A 91 -7.64 6.91 -4.71
C PHE A 91 -8.63 6.07 -5.53
N ARG A 92 -9.83 6.58 -5.84
CA ARG A 92 -10.81 5.86 -6.67
C ARG A 92 -10.42 5.91 -8.14
N ASP A 93 -9.87 7.03 -8.59
CA ASP A 93 -9.33 7.14 -9.95
C ASP A 93 -8.10 6.24 -10.10
N LEU A 94 -7.27 6.15 -9.06
CA LEU A 94 -6.18 5.18 -9.01
C LEU A 94 -6.71 3.73 -9.12
N ARG A 95 -7.76 3.39 -8.37
CA ARG A 95 -8.38 2.06 -8.44
C ARG A 95 -8.84 1.72 -9.84
N LEU A 96 -9.58 2.62 -10.49
CA LEU A 96 -10.05 2.41 -11.86
C LEU A 96 -8.89 2.18 -12.84
N ALA A 97 -7.83 3.00 -12.74
CA ALA A 97 -6.64 2.82 -13.57
C ALA A 97 -5.94 1.47 -13.33
N ALA A 98 -5.87 1.02 -12.07
CA ALA A 98 -5.29 -0.28 -11.75
C ALA A 98 -6.15 -1.44 -12.28
N ASP A 99 -7.48 -1.32 -12.20
CA ASP A 99 -8.41 -2.33 -12.67
C ASP A 99 -8.38 -2.45 -14.21
N ASP A 100 -8.27 -1.33 -14.91
CA ASP A 100 -8.09 -1.30 -16.37
C ASP A 100 -6.81 -2.06 -16.79
N LEU A 101 -5.69 -1.82 -16.11
CA LEU A 101 -4.44 -2.53 -16.37
C LEU A 101 -4.51 -4.02 -16.07
N ARG A 102 -5.17 -4.41 -14.97
CA ARG A 102 -5.39 -5.83 -14.64
C ARG A 102 -6.24 -6.54 -15.68
N ALA A 103 -7.24 -5.85 -16.23
CA ALA A 103 -8.08 -6.37 -17.31
C ALA A 103 -7.30 -6.55 -18.61
N GLU A 104 -6.37 -5.65 -18.93
CA GLU A 104 -5.46 -5.79 -20.08
C GLU A 104 -4.52 -6.99 -19.94
N ASP A 105 -4.01 -7.24 -18.73
CA ASP A 105 -3.13 -8.38 -18.41
C ASP A 105 -3.87 -9.72 -18.28
N GLY A 106 -5.21 -9.74 -18.40
CA GLY A 106 -6.05 -10.93 -18.28
C GLY A 106 -6.18 -11.48 -16.85
N GLY A 107 -5.85 -10.66 -15.84
CA GLY A 107 -6.03 -10.99 -14.43
C GLY A 107 -7.48 -10.81 -13.96
N PRO A 108 -7.91 -11.48 -12.86
CA PRO A 108 -9.21 -11.20 -12.26
C PRO A 108 -9.24 -9.77 -11.70
N VAL A 109 -10.31 -9.03 -12.06
CA VAL A 109 -10.68 -7.73 -11.50
C VAL A 109 -11.32 -7.86 -10.12
#